data_AF-A0A6L7MMD6-F1
#
_entry.id   AF-A0A6L7MMD6-F1
#
_cell.length_a   1.000
_cell.length_b   1.000
_cell.length_c   1.000
_cell.angle_alpha   90.00
_cell.angle_beta   90.00
_cell.angle_gamma   90.00
#
_symmetry.space_group_name_H-M   'P 1'
#
loop_
_entity.id
_entity.type
_entity.pdbx_description
1 polymer ?
#
loop_
_entity_poly.entity_id
_entity_poly.type
_entity_poly.pdbx_seq_one_letter_code
_entity_poly.pdbx_strand_id
1 'polypeptide(L)'
;MYGTLRRALDARGIEIAPEDYNAEVEGRIEGIGRTIRITSINVHYEFPVPADKREAADRALMVHPQGCPAHESVKDAIEITWTADIREI
;
A
#
# COMPACT_ATOMS: atom_id res chain seq x y z
N MET A 1 -3.33 1.01 5.00
CA MET A 1 -2.95 0.74 3.61
C MET A 1 -2.74 -0.76 3.42
N TYR A 2 -1.79 -1.36 4.14
CA TYR A 2 -1.54 -2.81 4.22
C TYR A 2 -2.80 -3.70 4.35
N GLY A 3 -3.60 -3.52 5.41
CA GLY A 3 -4.79 -4.35 5.61
C GLY A 3 -5.92 -4.10 4.59
N THR A 4 -6.06 -2.88 4.09
CA THR A 4 -7.07 -2.55 3.07
C THR A 4 -6.73 -3.22 1.73
N LEU A 5 -5.46 -3.20 1.33
CA LEU A 5 -4.99 -3.91 0.14
C LEU A 5 -5.18 -5.42 0.28
N ARG A 6 -4.82 -6.02 1.43
CA ARG A 6 -5.03 -7.46 1.70
C ARG A 6 -6.47 -7.87 1.46
N ARG A 7 -7.43 -7.11 2.01
CA ARG A 7 -8.87 -7.36 1.82
C ARG A 7 -9.31 -7.17 0.37
N ALA A 8 -8.75 -6.19 -0.34
CA ALA A 8 -9.07 -5.97 -1.75
C ALA A 8 -8.57 -7.12 -2.65
N LEU A 9 -7.43 -7.73 -2.31
CA LEU A 9 -6.88 -8.91 -2.97
C LEU A 9 -7.74 -10.15 -2.67
N ASP A 10 -8.13 -10.38 -1.41
CA ASP A 10 -9.03 -11.49 -1.01
C ASP A 10 -10.37 -11.43 -1.74
N ALA A 11 -10.97 -10.24 -1.87
CA ALA A 11 -12.22 -10.05 -2.59
C ALA A 11 -12.14 -10.40 -4.09
N ARG A 12 -10.93 -10.53 -4.64
CA ARG A 12 -10.65 -10.97 -6.02
C ARG A 12 -10.17 -12.42 -6.08
N GLY A 13 -10.25 -13.15 -4.96
CA GLY A 13 -9.79 -14.53 -4.83
C GLY A 13 -8.27 -14.68 -4.85
N ILE A 14 -7.52 -13.63 -4.54
CA ILE A 14 -6.05 -13.69 -4.41
C ILE A 14 -5.74 -13.89 -2.93
N GLU A 15 -5.68 -15.15 -2.51
CA GLU A 15 -5.33 -15.53 -1.15
C GLU A 15 -3.81 -15.62 -1.02
N ILE A 16 -3.24 -14.85 -0.10
CA ILE A 16 -1.80 -14.78 0.13
C ILE A 16 -1.54 -15.22 1.57
N ALA A 17 -0.58 -16.13 1.73
CA ALA A 17 -0.13 -16.57 3.05
C ALA A 17 0.43 -15.36 3.84
N PRO A 18 0.16 -15.23 5.15
CA PRO A 18 0.63 -14.09 5.94
C PRO A 18 2.14 -13.83 5.83
N GLU A 19 2.95 -14.88 5.74
CA GLU A 19 4.41 -14.83 5.59
C GLU A 19 4.87 -14.24 4.24
N ASP A 20 4.02 -14.34 3.21
CA ASP A 20 4.32 -13.91 1.84
C ASP A 20 3.73 -12.52 1.51
N TYR A 21 3.06 -11.87 2.46
CA TYR A 21 2.47 -10.55 2.28
C TYR A 21 3.16 -9.51 3.16
N ASN A 22 4.13 -8.80 2.59
CA ASN A 22 4.97 -7.85 3.34
C ASN A 22 4.76 -6.41 2.85
N ALA A 23 5.05 -5.47 3.74
CA ALA A 23 5.16 -4.07 3.37
C ALA A 23 6.22 -3.35 4.20
N GLU A 24 7.08 -2.62 3.51
CA GLU A 24 7.99 -1.66 4.10
C GLU A 24 7.40 -0.26 4.01
N VAL A 25 7.58 0.54 5.06
CA VAL A 25 7.04 1.90 5.14
C VAL A 25 8.17 2.86 5.45
N GLU A 26 8.45 3.77 4.51
CA GLU A 26 9.40 4.85 4.69
C GLU A 26 8.66 6.17 4.92
N GLY A 27 9.11 6.96 5.89
CA GLY A 27 8.55 8.28 6.18
C GLY A 27 9.61 9.36 6.11
N ARG A 28 9.30 10.48 5.44
CA ARG A 28 10.17 11.65 5.40
C ARG A 28 9.75 12.66 6.46
N ILE A 29 10.71 13.10 7.27
CA ILE A 29 10.53 14.15 8.27
C ILE A 29 11.41 15.32 7.91
N GLU A 30 10.80 16.51 7.80
CA GLU A 30 11.49 17.73 7.37
C GLU A 30 11.25 18.87 8.34
N GLY A 31 12.23 19.78 8.43
CA GLY A 31 12.10 21.02 9.18
C GLY A 31 11.18 22.00 8.45
N ILE A 32 10.07 22.38 9.07
CA ILE A 32 9.10 23.35 8.55
C ILE A 32 8.92 24.45 9.60
N GLY A 33 9.51 25.63 9.31
CA GLY A 33 9.51 26.77 10.23
C GLY A 33 10.31 26.47 11.50
N ARG A 34 9.63 26.42 12.65
CA ARG A 34 10.25 26.17 13.97
C ARG A 34 10.02 24.74 14.49
N THR A 35 9.49 23.85 13.65
CA THR A 35 9.17 22.47 14.04
C THR A 35 9.56 21.50 12.93
N ILE A 36 9.47 20.20 13.21
CA ILE A 36 9.61 19.14 12.22
C ILE A 36 8.24 18.54 11.94
N ARG A 37 7.99 18.16 10.69
CA ARG A 37 6.75 17.52 10.28
C ARG A 37 7.08 16.32 9.41
N ILE A 38 6.24 15.29 9.49
CA ILE A 38 6.19 14.27 8.45
C ILE A 38 5.66 14.97 7.19
N THR A 39 6.34 14.80 6.07
CA THR A 39 5.95 15.42 4.79
C THR A 39 5.53 14.40 3.75
N SER A 40 6.08 13.18 3.82
CA SER A 40 5.66 12.08 2.97
C SER A 40 5.77 10.72 3.65
N ILE A 41 4.97 9.78 3.15
CA ILE A 41 5.08 8.35 3.42
C ILE A 41 5.12 7.60 2.09
N ASN A 42 6.03 6.64 1.95
CA ASN A 42 6.03 5.65 0.87
C ASN A 42 5.78 4.26 1.46
N VAL A 43 4.87 3.51 0.85
CA VAL A 43 4.61 2.11 1.20
C VAL A 43 5.07 1.21 0.05
N HIS A 44 6.05 0.36 0.29
CA HIS A 44 6.49 -0.65 -0.66
C HIS A 44 5.90 -2.01 -0.28
N TYR A 45 5.12 -2.62 -1.17
CA TYR A 45 4.50 -3.93 -0.96
C TYR A 45 5.30 -5.03 -1.65
N GLU A 46 5.34 -6.21 -1.05
CA GLU A 46 5.90 -7.40 -1.66
C GLU A 46 4.95 -8.58 -1.47
N PHE A 47 4.50 -9.19 -2.58
CA PHE A 47 3.65 -10.37 -2.50
C PHE A 47 3.58 -11.19 -3.80
N PRO A 48 3.33 -12.51 -3.72
CA PRO A 48 3.10 -13.34 -4.88
C PRO A 48 1.66 -13.25 -5.40
N VAL A 49 1.47 -13.44 -6.70
CA VAL A 49 0.16 -13.50 -7.35
C VAL A 49 0.17 -14.57 -8.45
N PRO A 50 -0.88 -15.40 -8.58
CA PRO A 50 -1.03 -16.29 -9.73
C PRO A 50 -0.98 -15.52 -11.06
N ALA A 51 -0.26 -16.02 -12.06
CA ALA A 51 -0.08 -15.30 -13.34
C ALA A 51 -1.41 -14.86 -14.00
N ASP A 52 -2.47 -15.66 -13.88
CA ASP A 52 -3.81 -15.37 -14.39
C ASP A 52 -4.56 -14.27 -13.61
N LYS A 53 -4.05 -13.85 -12.45
CA LYS A 53 -4.65 -12.83 -11.57
C LYS A 53 -3.87 -11.51 -11.51
N ARG A 54 -2.80 -11.36 -12.29
CA ARG A 54 -1.97 -10.15 -12.29
C ARG A 54 -2.78 -8.87 -12.46
N GLU A 55 -3.63 -8.83 -13.49
CA GLU A 55 -4.45 -7.64 -13.77
C GLU A 55 -5.43 -7.33 -12.62
N ALA A 56 -5.97 -8.35 -11.96
CA ALA A 56 -6.85 -8.17 -10.81
C ALA A 56 -6.09 -7.58 -9.60
N ALA A 57 -4.85 -8.01 -9.38
CA ALA A 57 -3.97 -7.45 -8.35
C ALA A 57 -3.63 -5.98 -8.64
N ASP A 58 -3.28 -5.64 -9.88
CA ASP A 58 -2.98 -4.25 -10.28
C ASP A 58 -4.21 -3.35 -10.05
N ARG A 59 -5.41 -3.83 -10.38
CA ARG A 59 -6.65 -3.10 -10.07
C ARG A 59 -6.87 -2.94 -8.56
N ALA A 60 -6.51 -3.93 -7.74
CA ALA A 60 -6.60 -3.82 -6.28
C ALA A 60 -5.64 -2.74 -5.74
N LEU A 61 -4.40 -2.71 -6.25
CA LEU A 61 -3.41 -1.70 -5.93
C LEU A 61 -3.88 -0.28 -6.29
N MET A 62 -4.54 -0.11 -7.43
CA MET A 62 -5.04 1.22 -7.80
C MET A 62 -6.17 1.74 -6.88
N VAL A 63 -7.05 0.86 -6.40
CA VAL A 63 -8.24 1.28 -5.65
C VAL A 63 -8.08 1.23 -4.13
N HIS A 64 -7.12 0.46 -3.61
CA HIS A 64 -6.96 0.29 -2.16
C HIS A 64 -6.73 1.58 -1.34
N PRO A 65 -6.15 2.69 -1.87
CA PRO A 65 -6.06 3.92 -1.10
C PRO A 65 -7.45 4.49 -0.80
N GLN A 66 -8.40 4.33 -1.75
CA GLN A 66 -9.76 4.82 -1.60
C GLN A 66 -10.50 4.04 -0.51
N GLY A 67 -10.89 4.76 0.55
CA GLY A 67 -11.56 4.15 1.70
C GLY A 67 -10.61 3.44 2.66
N CYS A 68 -9.28 3.56 2.49
CA CYS A 68 -8.34 3.14 3.52
C CYS A 68 -8.38 4.17 4.68
N PRO A 69 -8.75 3.77 5.91
CA PRO A 69 -8.88 4.74 7.01
C PRO A 69 -7.58 5.51 7.30
N ALA A 70 -6.44 4.83 7.21
CA ALA A 70 -5.14 5.45 7.46
C ALA A 70 -4.75 6.47 6.38
N HIS A 71 -5.03 6.19 5.10
CA HIS A 71 -4.76 7.13 4.01
C HIS A 71 -5.69 8.33 4.07
N GLU A 72 -7.00 8.08 4.23
CA GLU A 72 -8.01 9.14 4.34
C GLU A 72 -7.75 10.08 5.52
N SER A 73 -7.17 9.58 6.62
CA SER A 73 -6.87 10.39 7.80
C SER A 73 -5.77 11.43 7.58
N VAL A 74 -4.88 11.24 6.61
CA VAL A 74 -3.64 12.05 6.49
C VAL A 74 -3.33 12.55 5.08
N LYS A 75 -4.05 12.10 4.04
CA LYS A 75 -3.78 12.47 2.63
C LYS A 75 -3.81 13.98 2.32
N ASP A 76 -4.56 14.77 3.09
CA ASP A 76 -4.62 16.23 2.91
C ASP A 76 -3.51 16.96 3.68
N ALA A 77 -2.74 16.23 4.49
CA ALA A 77 -1.68 16.78 5.33
C ALA A 77 -0.27 16.39 4.87
N ILE A 78 -0.11 15.22 4.25
CA ILE A 78 1.16 14.66 3.79
C ILE A 78 0.98 13.93 2.45
N GLU A 79 2.04 13.84 1.66
CA GLU A 79 2.05 12.99 0.48
C GLU A 79 2.10 11.51 0.89
N ILE A 80 1.30 10.67 0.23
CA ILE A 80 1.30 9.23 0.47
C ILE A 80 1.39 8.53 -0.87
N THR A 81 2.48 7.78 -1.07
CA THR A 81 2.73 7.01 -2.28
C THR A 81 2.84 5.53 -1.96
N TRP A 82 2.71 4.69 -2.99
CA TRP A 82 2.91 3.27 -2.87
C TRP A 82 3.61 2.70 -4.09
N THR A 83 4.34 1.61 -3.89
CA THR A 83 4.94 0.77 -4.93
C THR A 83 4.70 -0.68 -4.57
N ALA A 84 4.82 -1.59 -5.53
CA ALA A 84 4.63 -3.01 -5.28
C ALA A 84 5.52 -3.87 -6.18
N ASP A 85 6.21 -4.81 -5.55
CA ASP A 85 6.92 -5.89 -6.22
C ASP A 85 6.05 -7.16 -6.19
N ILE A 86 5.46 -7.44 -7.35
CA ILE A 86 4.54 -8.57 -7.54
C ILE A 86 5.29 -9.70 -8.22
N ARG A 87 5.45 -10.82 -7.51
CA ARG A 87 6.06 -12.04 -8.04
C ARG A 87 4.99 -12.96 -8.62
N GLU A 88 5.05 -13.26 -9.90
CA GLU A 88 4.12 -14.21 -10.52
C GLU A 88 4.52 -15.65 -10.20
N ILE A 89 3.55 -16.47 -9.80
CA ILE A 89 3.71 -17.89 -9.43
C ILE A 89 2.71 -18.79 -10.14
#